data_AF-G8SHN9-F1
#
_entry.id   AF-G8SHN9-F1
#
_cell.length_a   1.000
_cell.length_b   1.000
_cell.length_c   1.000
_cell.angle_alpha   90.00
_cell.angle_beta   90.00
_cell.angle_gamma   90.00
#
_symmetry.space_group_name_H-M   'P 1'
#
loop_
_entity.id
_entity.type
_entity.pdbx_description
1 polymer ?
#
loop_
_entity_poly.entity_id
_entity_poly.type
_entity_poly.pdbx_seq_one_letter_code
_entity_poly.pdbx_strand_id
1 'polypeptide(L)'
;MLLLRDGVLSLSLMSEARAVEDLCEELRRRAGTASRVDLWVPEELTIGNAPEPKNPTGLGMALIVDTALSLGLMPDGFTQGAGGRTYHYKSE
;
A
#
# COMPACT_ATOMS: atom_id res chain seq x y z
N MET A 1 -12.32 -6.28 -2.46
CA MET A 1 -12.92 -7.26 -3.39
C MET A 1 -11.91 -8.39 -3.58
N LEU A 2 -12.24 -9.62 -3.18
CA LEU A 2 -11.39 -10.79 -3.44
C LEU A 2 -11.54 -11.18 -4.92
N LEU A 3 -10.47 -11.09 -5.69
CA LEU A 3 -10.43 -11.57 -7.07
C LEU A 3 -9.50 -12.79 -7.12
N LEU A 4 -10.09 -13.97 -7.33
CA LEU A 4 -9.36 -15.17 -7.66
C LEU A 4 -9.14 -15.18 -9.18
N ARG A 5 -7.88 -15.02 -9.60
CA ARG A 5 -7.46 -15.26 -10.99
C ARG A 5 -6.19 -16.12 -10.94
N ASP A 6 -6.21 -17.23 -11.68
CA ASP A 6 -5.04 -18.09 -11.93
C ASP A 6 -4.34 -18.70 -10.70
N GLY A 7 -5.09 -19.07 -9.66
CA GLY A 7 -4.53 -19.70 -8.45
C GLY A 7 -3.77 -18.74 -7.51
N VAL A 8 -3.79 -17.44 -7.83
CA VAL A 8 -3.21 -16.37 -7.02
C VAL A 8 -4.31 -15.70 -6.22
N LEU A 9 -4.17 -15.70 -4.89
CA LEU A 9 -4.98 -14.87 -4.00
C LEU A 9 -4.53 -13.41 -4.17
N SER A 10 -5.23 -12.66 -5.02
CA SER A 10 -5.03 -11.22 -5.17
C SER A 10 -6.01 -10.49 -4.25
N LEU A 11 -5.50 -9.93 -3.16
CA LEU A 11 -6.32 -9.16 -2.22
C LEU A 11 -6.29 -7.69 -2.61
N SER A 12 -7.30 -7.26 -3.38
CA SER A 12 -7.44 -5.88 -3.83
C SER A 12 -8.52 -5.18 -2.98
N LEU A 13 -8.12 -4.16 -2.25
CA LEU A 13 -9.01 -3.42 -1.34
C LEU A 13 -8.68 -1.94 -1.48
N MET A 14 -9.72 -1.17 -1.77
CA MET A 14 -9.69 0.28 -1.69
C MET A 14 -9.78 0.62 -0.20
N SER A 15 -8.63 0.84 0.45
CA SER A 15 -8.60 1.27 1.84
C SER A 15 -8.97 2.74 1.90
N GLU A 16 -9.93 3.15 2.74
CA GLU A 16 -10.14 4.57 3.05
C GLU A 16 -9.08 5.13 4.02
N ALA A 17 -8.13 4.29 4.45
CA ALA A 17 -7.06 4.68 5.36
C ALA A 17 -6.21 5.81 4.78
N ARG A 18 -6.09 6.88 5.56
CA ARG A 18 -5.25 8.05 5.25
C ARG A 18 -3.99 8.09 6.12
N ALA A 19 -3.98 7.37 7.25
CA ALA A 19 -2.79 7.28 8.09
C ALA A 19 -1.79 6.30 7.49
N VAL A 20 -0.53 6.72 7.45
CA VAL A 20 0.58 5.88 6.99
C VAL A 20 0.69 4.61 7.85
N GLU A 21 0.45 4.74 9.15
CA GLU A 21 0.46 3.65 10.11
C GLU A 21 -0.58 2.57 9.77
N ASP A 22 -1.80 2.98 9.43
CA ASP A 22 -2.88 2.07 9.03
C ASP A 22 -2.56 1.34 7.72
N LEU A 23 -1.96 2.04 6.75
CA LEU A 23 -1.52 1.47 5.48
C LEU A 23 -0.39 0.45 5.68
N CYS A 24 0.57 0.75 6.56
CA CYS A 24 1.64 -0.16 6.93
C CYS A 24 1.11 -1.38 7.70
N GLU A 25 0.13 -1.20 8.59
CA GLU A 25 -0.52 -2.32 9.28
C GLU A 25 -1.30 -3.19 8.28
N GLU A 26 -1.95 -2.59 7.29
CA GLU A 26 -2.65 -3.34 6.24
C GLU A 26 -1.68 -4.19 5.40
N LEU A 27 -0.51 -3.67 5.06
CA LEU A 27 0.55 -4.46 4.42
C LEU A 27 0.97 -5.64 5.30
N ARG A 28 1.20 -5.43 6.60
CA ARG A 28 1.57 -6.49 7.55
C ARG A 28 0.50 -7.57 7.68
N ARG A 29 -0.78 -7.17 7.71
CA ARG A 29 -1.92 -8.12 7.78
C ARG A 29 -1.99 -9.02 6.55
N ARG A 30 -1.57 -8.52 5.38
CA ARG A 30 -1.68 -9.24 4.10
C ARG A 30 -0.42 -10.02 3.74
N ALA A 31 0.74 -9.55 4.17
CA ALA A 31 2.01 -10.23 3.95
C ALA A 31 1.91 -11.69 4.44
N GLY A 32 2.40 -12.62 3.60
CA GLY A 32 2.35 -14.06 3.88
C GLY A 32 1.04 -14.78 3.53
N THR A 33 -0.03 -14.06 3.18
CA THR A 33 -1.32 -14.67 2.78
C THR A 33 -1.62 -14.55 1.27
N ALA A 34 -0.89 -13.69 0.57
CA ALA A 34 -1.10 -13.39 -0.84
C ALA A 34 0.25 -13.29 -1.58
N SER A 35 0.30 -13.82 -2.80
CA SER A 35 1.47 -13.64 -3.69
C SER A 35 1.45 -12.30 -4.43
N ARG A 36 0.32 -11.56 -4.35
CA ARG A 36 0.19 -10.19 -4.85
C ARG A 36 -0.65 -9.36 -3.89
N VAL A 37 -0.18 -8.15 -3.59
CA VAL A 37 -0.89 -7.17 -2.76
C VAL A 37 -1.08 -5.90 -3.57
N ASP A 38 -2.33 -5.45 -3.67
CA ASP A 38 -2.65 -4.11 -4.19
C ASP A 38 -3.07 -3.21 -3.02
N LEU A 39 -2.39 -2.08 -2.88
CA LEU A 39 -2.64 -1.10 -1.82
C LEU A 39 -3.05 0.24 -2.43
N TRP A 40 -4.29 0.67 -2.18
CA TRP A 40 -4.68 2.05 -2.46
C TRP A 40 -4.05 3.00 -1.44
N VAL A 41 -3.40 4.04 -1.93
CA VAL A 41 -2.80 5.12 -1.14
C VAL A 41 -3.41 6.45 -1.59
N PRO A 42 -4.13 7.17 -0.72
CA PRO A 42 -4.68 8.48 -1.05
C PRO A 42 -3.58 9.53 -1.23
N GLU A 43 -3.88 10.59 -1.98
CA GLU A 43 -2.96 11.71 -2.22
C GLU A 43 -2.64 12.50 -0.94
N GLU A 44 -3.59 12.53 0.00
CA GLU A 44 -3.44 13.17 1.30
C GLU A 44 -3.27 12.11 2.38
N LEU A 45 -2.06 12.08 2.95
CA LEU A 45 -1.69 11.18 4.03
C LEU A 45 -1.54 11.93 5.35
N THR A 46 -1.60 11.17 6.44
CA THR A 46 -1.22 11.63 7.78
C THR A 46 -0.14 10.74 8.38
N ILE A 47 0.76 11.33 9.17
CA ILE A 47 1.76 10.65 10.00
C ILE A 47 1.57 11.14 11.43
N GLY A 48 1.35 10.24 12.39
CA GLY A 48 1.11 10.60 13.78
C GLY A 48 -0.07 11.57 13.98
N ASN A 49 -1.16 11.39 13.22
CA ASN A 49 -2.35 12.26 13.16
C ASN A 49 -2.12 13.67 12.59
N ALA A 50 -0.93 13.99 12.09
CA ALA A 50 -0.66 15.25 11.39
C ALA A 50 -0.65 15.03 9.87
N PRO A 51 -1.14 15.97 9.05
CA PRO A 51 -0.98 15.90 7.60
C PRO A 51 0.49 15.71 7.22
N GLU A 52 0.76 14.82 6.27
CA GLU A 52 2.12 14.62 5.75
C GLU A 52 2.63 15.96 5.17
N PRO A 53 3.85 16.39 5.55
CA PRO A 53 4.46 17.57 4.96
C PRO A 53 4.57 17.43 3.44
N LYS A 54 3.99 18.40 2.71
CA LYS A 54 4.10 18.42 1.25
C LYS A 54 5.53 18.74 0.78
N ASN A 55 6.45 19.17 1.64
CA ASN A 55 7.86 19.41 1.29
C ASN A 55 8.83 19.31 2.50
N PRO A 56 9.98 18.61 2.37
CA PRO A 56 10.28 17.68 1.28
C PRO A 56 9.28 16.50 1.31
N THR A 57 8.63 16.25 0.15
CA THR A 57 7.49 15.32 0.01
C THR A 57 7.95 13.87 0.01
N GLY A 58 7.15 12.96 0.59
CA GLY A 58 7.25 11.53 0.32
C GLY A 58 7.75 10.66 1.47
N LEU A 59 7.77 11.19 2.70
CA LEU A 59 8.11 10.38 3.88
C LEU A 59 7.07 9.27 4.10
N GLY A 60 5.78 9.57 3.91
CA GLY A 60 4.71 8.61 4.06
C GLY A 60 4.85 7.46 3.07
N MET A 61 5.06 7.79 1.79
CA MET A 61 5.35 6.76 0.77
C MET A 61 6.65 6.00 1.04
N ALA A 62 7.70 6.66 1.51
CA ALA A 62 8.96 5.99 1.85
C ALA A 62 8.75 4.95 2.97
N LEU A 63 7.99 5.29 4.01
CA LEU A 63 7.66 4.38 5.11
C LEU A 63 6.79 3.19 4.64
N ILE A 64 5.83 3.45 3.74
CA ILE A 64 4.99 2.40 3.15
C ILE A 64 5.84 1.43 2.32
N VAL A 65 6.73 1.95 1.46
CA VAL A 65 7.62 1.14 0.63
C VAL A 65 8.63 0.37 1.49
N ASP A 66 9.26 1.01 2.47
CA ASP A 66 10.18 0.36 3.41
C ASP A 66 9.48 -0.80 4.15
N THR A 67 8.25 -0.57 4.61
CA THR A 67 7.43 -1.61 5.22
C THR A 67 7.16 -2.76 4.25
N ALA A 68 6.75 -2.48 3.02
CA ALA A 68 6.51 -3.53 2.01
C ALA A 68 7.79 -4.36 1.76
N LEU A 69 8.94 -3.70 1.57
CA LEU A 69 10.22 -4.37 1.35
C LEU A 69 10.63 -5.25 2.54
N SER A 70 10.42 -4.78 3.77
CA SER A 70 10.69 -5.58 4.99
C SER A 70 9.84 -6.85 5.09
N LEU A 71 8.72 -6.89 4.35
CA LEU A 71 7.79 -8.01 4.29
C LEU A 71 8.02 -8.92 3.07
N GLY A 72 9.08 -8.69 2.29
CA GLY A 72 9.35 -9.45 1.06
C GLY A 72 8.41 -9.11 -0.10
N LEU A 73 7.73 -7.95 -0.05
CA LEU A 73 6.84 -7.47 -1.09
C LEU A 73 7.57 -6.47 -1.99
N MET A 74 7.84 -6.87 -3.23
CA MET A 74 8.54 -6.07 -4.23
C MET A 74 7.58 -5.17 -5.00
N PRO A 75 7.86 -3.87 -5.16
CA PRO A 75 7.07 -2.97 -5.98
C PRO A 75 6.98 -3.44 -7.45
N ASP A 76 5.76 -3.47 -7.99
CA ASP A 76 5.41 -3.89 -9.36
C ASP A 76 4.72 -2.76 -10.14
N GLY A 77 5.00 -1.51 -9.75
CA GLY A 77 4.40 -0.32 -10.34
C GLY A 77 3.12 0.14 -9.63
N PHE A 78 2.40 1.05 -10.27
CA PHE A 78 1.16 1.62 -9.72
C PHE A 78 0.17 1.97 -10.84
N THR A 79 -1.11 2.04 -10.46
CA THR A 79 -2.18 2.60 -11.29
C THR A 79 -2.68 3.90 -10.65
N GLN A 80 -2.72 4.98 -11.43
CA GLN A 80 -3.28 6.25 -10.99
C GLN A 80 -4.81 6.19 -10.92
N GLY A 81 -5.39 6.60 -9.80
CA GLY A 81 -6.83 6.83 -9.65
C GLY A 81 -7.14 8.28 -9.30
N ALA A 82 -8.43 8.62 -9.22
CA ALA A 82 -8.85 9.91 -8.69
C ALA A 82 -8.55 9.98 -7.19
N GLY A 83 -7.82 11.01 -6.76
CA GLY A 83 -7.50 11.23 -5.33
C GLY A 83 -6.45 10.30 -4.73
N GLY A 84 -5.70 9.54 -5.53
CA GLY A 84 -4.67 8.63 -5.03
C GLY A 84 -4.13 7.66 -6.07
N ARG A 85 -3.37 6.66 -5.62
CA ARG A 85 -2.75 5.63 -6.46
C ARG A 85 -2.93 4.25 -5.85
N THR A 86 -3.18 3.24 -6.68
CA THR A 86 -3.04 1.84 -6.26
C THR A 86 -1.61 1.40 -6.55
N TYR A 87 -0.85 1.10 -5.51
CA TYR A 87 0.48 0.49 -5.63
C TYR A 87 0.35 -1.03 -5.68
N HIS A 88 1.09 -1.64 -6.60
CA HIS A 88 1.09 -3.07 -6.82
C HIS A 88 2.37 -3.66 -6.23
N TYR A 89 2.24 -4.74 -5.48
CA TYR A 89 3.36 -5.48 -4.92
C TYR A 89 3.23 -6.97 -5.23
N LYS A 90 4.38 -7.63 -5.45
CA LYS A 90 4.50 -9.08 -5.61
C LYS A 90 5.36 -9.64 -4.49
N SER A 91 4.99 -10.80 -3.96
CA SER A 91 5.94 -11.55 -3.13
C SER A 91 7.11 -12.00 -4.00
N GLU A 92 8.32 -12.03 -3.43
CA GLU A 92 9.40 -12.85 -4.00
C GLU A 92 9.02 -14.34 -4.09
#